data_AF-A0A953NUB3-F1
#
_entry.id   AF-A0A953NUB3-F1
#
_cell.length_a   1.000
_cell.length_b   1.000
_cell.length_c   1.000
_cell.angle_alpha   90.00
_cell.angle_beta   90.00
_cell.angle_gamma   90.00
#
_symmetry.space_group_name_H-M   'P 1'
#
loop_
_entity.id
_entity.type
_entity.pdbx_description
1 polymer ?
#
loop_
_entity_poly.entity_id
_entity_poly.type
_entity_poly.pdbx_seq_one_letter_code
_entity_poly.pdbx_strand_id
1 'polypeptide(L)' 'MKKSKPKKSNRMRRDRRRKHRHWQVTVFYHDGEKFARVYIDRERAEHFAARQKKSPVVKATRILEVD' A
#
# COMPACT_ATOMS: atom_id res chain seq x y z
N MET A 1 -16.28 -14.45 34.09
CA MET A 1 -16.88 -13.53 33.10
C MET A 1 -15.78 -12.64 32.53
N LYS A 2 -15.36 -12.83 31.27
CA LYS A 2 -14.29 -12.02 30.65
C LYS A 2 -14.91 -10.84 29.89
N LYS A 3 -14.57 -9.60 30.29
CA LYS A 3 -15.08 -8.33 29.74
C LYS A 3 -14.67 -8.14 28.27
N SER A 4 -15.64 -7.85 27.41
CA SER A 4 -15.46 -7.52 25.99
C SER A 4 -14.93 -6.09 25.82
N LYS A 5 -13.89 -5.91 24.99
CA LYS A 5 -13.39 -4.59 24.58
C LYS A 5 -14.35 -3.99 23.53
N PRO A 6 -14.80 -2.74 23.65
CA PRO A 6 -15.70 -2.15 22.67
C PRO A 6 -14.97 -1.95 21.34
N LYS A 7 -15.49 -2.56 20.27
CA LYS A 7 -15.05 -2.29 18.90
C LYS A 7 -15.34 -0.83 18.58
N LYS A 8 -14.30 -0.05 18.28
CA LYS A 8 -14.41 1.35 17.82
C LYS A 8 -15.44 1.44 16.69
N SER A 9 -16.59 2.04 16.99
CA SER A 9 -17.61 2.36 16.00
C SER A 9 -17.14 3.57 15.19
N ASN A 10 -16.46 3.35 14.08
CA ASN A 10 -16.22 4.44 13.14
C ASN A 10 -17.43 4.58 12.23
N ARG A 11 -18.46 5.30 12.70
CA ARG A 11 -19.57 5.81 11.88
C ARG A 11 -19.06 6.95 10.98
N MET A 12 -18.02 6.70 10.19
CA MET A 12 -17.65 7.58 9.10
C MET A 12 -18.66 7.31 7.98
N ARG A 13 -19.49 8.32 7.68
CA ARG A 13 -20.53 8.30 6.64
C ARG A 13 -19.97 7.59 5.40
N ARG A 14 -20.76 6.68 4.82
CA ARG A 14 -20.52 5.94 3.56
C ARG A 14 -19.90 6.86 2.48
N ASP A 15 -18.58 7.07 2.52
CA ASP A 15 -17.87 7.74 1.44
C ASP A 15 -17.70 6.71 0.34
N ARG A 16 -18.66 6.71 -0.60
CA ARG A 16 -18.72 5.78 -1.73
C ARG A 16 -17.53 5.94 -2.70
N ARG A 17 -16.65 6.93 -2.50
CA ARG A 17 -15.44 7.18 -3.30
C ARG A 17 -14.28 6.25 -2.95
N ARG A 18 -14.18 5.78 -1.69
CA ARG A 18 -13.10 4.89 -1.22
C ARG A 18 -13.47 3.40 -1.31
N LYS A 19 -14.10 2.97 -2.40
CA LYS A 19 -14.47 1.55 -2.60
C LYS A 19 -13.27 0.67 -2.96
N HIS A 20 -12.19 1.27 -3.44
CA HIS A 20 -10.99 0.55 -3.84
C HIS A 20 -10.00 0.48 -2.68
N ARG A 21 -9.42 -0.70 -2.47
CA ARG A 21 -8.27 -0.86 -1.57
C ARG A 21 -7.08 -0.18 -2.24
N HIS A 22 -6.42 0.72 -1.52
CA HIS A 22 -5.23 1.36 -2.07
C HIS A 22 -3.99 0.54 -1.72
N TRP A 23 -3.03 0.50 -2.64
CA TRP A 23 -1.80 -0.26 -2.52
C TRP A 23 -0.63 0.65 -2.81
N GLN A 24 0.14 1.00 -1.78
CA GLN A 24 1.36 1.78 -1.92
C GLN A 24 2.52 0.88 -2.29
N VAL A 25 3.19 1.17 -3.40
CA VAL A 25 4.49 0.63 -3.75
C VAL A 25 5.56 1.63 -3.35
N THR A 26 6.55 1.17 -2.58
CA THR A 26 7.76 1.94 -2.25
C THR A 26 8.94 1.28 -2.94
N VAL A 27 9.70 2.07 -3.71
CA VAL A 27 10.96 1.68 -4.35
C VAL A 27 12.10 2.27 -3.53
N PHE A 28 13.08 1.45 -3.21
CA PHE A 28 14.31 1.85 -2.53
C PHE A 28 15.45 1.78 -3.54
N TYR A 29 16.15 2.88 -3.75
CA TYR A 29 17.30 2.95 -4.64
C TYR A 29 18.60 2.67 -3.89
N HIS A 30 19.70 2.44 -4.63
CA HIS A 30 21.01 2.15 -4.05
C HIS A 30 21.67 3.35 -3.36
N ASP A 31 21.31 4.56 -3.77
CA ASP A 31 21.74 5.84 -3.17
C ASP A 31 21.03 6.16 -1.84
N GLY A 32 20.03 5.37 -1.45
CA GLY A 32 19.22 5.58 -0.26
C GLY A 32 17.98 6.44 -0.49
N GLU A 33 17.78 6.99 -1.69
CA GLU A 33 16.53 7.64 -2.05
C GLU A 33 15.38 6.62 -2.13
N LYS A 34 14.16 7.14 -1.97
CA LYS A 34 12.95 6.33 -2.06
C LYS A 34 11.86 7.03 -2.86
N PHE A 35 11.15 6.24 -3.66
CA PHE A 35 9.99 6.69 -4.42
C PHE A 35 8.75 5.92 -3.97
N ALA A 36 7.61 6.59 -3.84
CA ALA A 36 6.35 5.96 -3.49
C ALA A 36 5.23 6.30 -4.48
N ARG A 37 4.43 5.30 -4.85
CA ARG A 37 3.25 5.44 -5.70
C ARG A 37 2.12 4.56 -5.21
N VAL A 38 0.88 5.08 -5.25
CA VAL A 38 -0.32 4.37 -4.81
C VAL A 38 -1.14 3.92 -6.02
N TYR A 39 -1.60 2.67 -5.97
CA TYR A 39 -2.54 2.07 -6.93
C TYR A 39 -3.86 1.74 -6.24
N ILE A 40 -4.95 1.70 -7.02
CA ILE A 40 -6.29 1.31 -6.53
C ILE A 40 -6.52 -0.21 -6.55
N ASP A 41 -5.55 -0.96 -7.05
CA ASP A 41 -5.62 -2.41 -7.21
C ASP A 41 -4.23 -3.02 -6.95
N ARG A 42 -4.25 -4.24 -6.40
CA ARG A 42 -3.03 -4.93 -5.97
C ARG A 42 -2.19 -5.41 -7.15
N GLU A 43 -2.84 -5.86 -8.21
CA GLU A 43 -2.21 -6.44 -9.39
C GLU A 43 -1.32 -5.42 -10.11
N ARG A 44 -1.80 -4.19 -10.33
CA ARG A 44 -0.97 -3.11 -10.90
C ARG A 44 0.20 -2.73 -10.00
N ALA A 45 0.00 -2.74 -8.68
CA ALA A 45 1.08 -2.51 -7.72
C ALA A 45 2.17 -3.60 -7.83
N GLU A 46 1.78 -4.88 -7.92
CA GLU A 46 2.69 -6.01 -8.08
C GLU A 46 3.42 -5.99 -9.42
N HIS A 47 2.73 -5.74 -10.54
CA HIS A 47 3.35 -5.59 -11.85
C HIS A 47 4.37 -4.45 -11.90
N PHE A 48 4.05 -3.30 -11.30
CA PHE A 48 4.99 -2.18 -11.21
C PHE A 48 6.21 -2.55 -10.37
N ALA A 49 6.01 -3.14 -9.19
CA ALA A 49 7.11 -3.58 -8.33
C ALA A 49 8.00 -4.63 -9.00
N ALA A 50 7.42 -5.60 -9.72
CA ALA A 50 8.15 -6.61 -10.47
C ALA A 50 8.99 -6.00 -11.60
N ARG A 51 8.48 -4.97 -12.28
CA ARG A 51 9.23 -4.22 -13.30
C ARG A 51 10.41 -3.49 -12.67
N GLN A 52 10.19 -2.81 -11.54
CA GLN A 52 11.23 -2.04 -10.85
C GLN A 52 12.35 -2.94 -10.32
N LYS A 53 12.03 -4.15 -9.82
CA LYS A 53 13.05 -5.14 -9.41
C LYS A 53 14.02 -5.57 -10.51
N LYS A 54 13.69 -5.38 -11.79
CA LYS A 54 14.60 -5.68 -12.91
C LYS A 54 15.62 -4.57 -13.15
N SER A 55 15.43 -3.40 -12.57
CA SER A 55 16.31 -2.25 -12.79
C SER A 55 17.56 -2.34 -11.91
N PRO A 56 18.77 -2.11 -12.45
CA PRO A 56 20.02 -2.19 -11.67
C PRO A 56 20.16 -1.08 -10.63
N VAL A 57 19.40 0.02 -10.75
CA VAL A 57 19.43 1.12 -9.78
C VAL A 57 18.53 0.88 -8.57
N VAL A 58 17.62 -0.08 -8.65
CA VAL A 58 16.66 -0.39 -7.60
C VAL A 58 17.25 -1.45 -6.68
N LYS A 59 17.37 -1.12 -5.39
CA LYS A 59 17.81 -2.02 -4.34
C LYS A 59 16.70 -2.96 -3.90
N ALA A 60 15.50 -2.43 -3.69
CA ALA A 60 14.36 -3.22 -3.22
C ALA A 60 13.02 -2.54 -3.54
N THR A 61 11.94 -3.32 -3.49
CA THR A 61 10.57 -2.80 -3.53
C THR A 61 9.73 -3.38 -2.40
N ARG A 62 8.78 -2.59 -1.89
CA ARG A 62 7.82 -2.97 -0.84
C ARG A 62 6.41 -2.57 -1.25
N ILE A 63 5.44 -3.44 -1.05
CA ILE A 63 4.02 -3.18 -1.31
C ILE A 63 3.27 -3.25 0.02
N LEU A 64 2.39 -2.29 0.29
CA LEU A 64 1.52 -2.25 1.46
C LEU A 64 0.11 -1.82 1.07
N GLU A 65 -0.92 -2.45 1.65
CA GLU A 65 -2.29 -1.94 1.60
C GLU A 65 -2.37 -0.67 2.47
N VAL A 66 -2.98 0.39 1.94
CA VAL A 66 -3.16 1.70 2.58
C VAL A 66 -4.63 2.15 2.46
N ASP A 67 -5.11 2.98 3.38
CA ASP A 67 -6.54 3.34 3.56
C ASP A 67 -6.79 4.86 3.46
#